data_AF-A0A7C9MEP2-F1
#
_entry.id   AF-A0A7C9MEP2-F1
#
_cell.length_a   1.000
_cell.length_b   1.000
_cell.length_c   1.000
_cell.angle_alpha   90.00
_cell.angle_beta   90.00
_cell.angle_gamma   90.00
#
_symmetry.space_group_name_H-M   'P 1'
#
loop_
_entity.id
_entity.type
_entity.pdbx_description
1 polymer ?
#
loop_
_entity_poly.entity_id
_entity_poly.type
_entity_poly.pdbx_seq_one_letter_code
_entity_poly.pdbx_strand_id
1 'polypeptide(L)'
;MPKYVHVASKPQKNSGFDYDRAIMPQNNLCLYSIIGGMQQYNFNTHSLHDVLMSIKDYAERYVRPVDGELFVDSGGYSIIQGAVHPTAVPRFIQCYNAMLRLKAGAFDKIFSLDIPWNMEFPEMNTKQKIMELNDYALSTARDILLNDPAALERFSFVWHFKMEAQYEIWAQLYAKYDLNRIIRHRAIGGMVALRGITGIRFSPFIGMAYRCLLDYLDARRFDRAFTLHFLGLYLPYDRFEMTILDELFARYLEGEAQVVTTYDSINPLQSTREGKNIPLFEFTGDGLYVYDNLIDAPAATLNHVYGNAGLFGSVQEEIARRRSGARLQQASSLGPLNIYSHRQVNHFFEYLVATHGLAEVFFQEWSLTKINGHFAGVLGTLSKAYPALFTKHICDSIMRNVAITYEFHRWFVDDRSRVGLDTLIRANIRKIGFPGSLA
;
A
#
# COMPACT_ATOMS: atom_id res chain seq x y z
N MET A 1 2.32 -2.05 13.90
CA MET A 1 2.12 -0.81 13.12
C MET A 1 2.28 -1.00 11.62
N PRO A 2 1.29 -0.56 10.82
CA PRO A 2 1.43 -0.39 9.38
C PRO A 2 2.41 0.72 9.00
N LYS A 3 3.44 0.39 8.20
CA LYS A 3 4.48 1.34 7.78
C LYS A 3 4.14 1.97 6.42
N TYR A 4 4.28 3.29 6.33
CA TYR A 4 4.12 4.01 5.05
C TYR A 4 5.33 3.79 4.15
N VAL A 5 5.10 3.65 2.84
CA VAL A 5 6.11 3.53 1.79
C VAL A 5 5.99 4.74 0.87
N HIS A 6 7.03 5.58 0.83
CA HIS A 6 7.06 6.79 0.01
C HIS A 6 7.15 6.44 -1.47
N VAL A 7 6.19 6.89 -2.28
CA VAL A 7 6.26 6.73 -3.74
C VAL A 7 7.23 7.74 -4.33
N ALA A 8 8.46 7.28 -4.55
CA ALA A 8 9.55 8.05 -5.11
C ALA A 8 9.40 8.24 -6.62
N SER A 9 10.01 9.31 -7.12
CA SER A 9 10.10 9.60 -8.55
C SER A 9 11.50 10.14 -8.87
N LYS A 10 11.85 10.16 -10.16
CA LYS A 10 13.17 10.63 -10.58
C LYS A 10 13.36 12.09 -10.15
N PRO A 11 14.43 12.42 -9.40
CA PRO A 11 14.72 13.81 -9.06
C PRO A 11 14.84 14.64 -10.33
N GLN A 12 14.07 15.71 -10.44
CA GLN A 12 14.16 16.60 -11.59
C GLN A 12 15.48 17.39 -11.49
N LYS A 13 16.34 17.25 -12.50
CA LYS A 13 17.70 17.83 -12.50
C LYS A 13 17.76 19.36 -12.29
N ASN A 14 16.63 20.07 -12.44
CA ASN A 14 16.55 21.54 -12.39
C ASN A 14 15.42 22.08 -11.47
N SER A 15 14.84 21.28 -10.56
CA SER A 15 13.60 21.68 -9.83
C SER A 15 13.80 22.38 -8.48
N GLY A 16 14.98 22.93 -8.19
CA GLY A 16 15.24 23.61 -6.91
C GLY A 16 15.69 22.66 -5.80
N PHE A 17 15.00 22.64 -4.65
CA PHE A 17 15.45 21.88 -3.47
C PHE A 17 15.02 20.40 -3.54
N ASP A 18 15.91 19.54 -3.04
CA ASP A 18 15.80 18.08 -3.06
C ASP A 18 15.19 17.57 -1.76
N TYR A 19 13.85 17.53 -1.70
CA TYR A 19 13.09 17.18 -0.49
C TYR A 19 13.11 15.68 -0.15
N ASP A 20 13.57 14.79 -1.04
CA ASP A 20 13.77 13.37 -0.70
C ASP A 20 14.78 13.21 0.46
N ARG A 21 15.70 14.18 0.62
CA ARG A 21 16.63 14.26 1.76
C ARG A 21 15.95 14.51 3.11
N ALA A 22 14.73 15.07 3.12
CA ALA A 22 13.92 15.21 4.33
C ALA A 22 12.98 14.01 4.52
N ILE A 23 12.52 13.39 3.42
CA ILE A 23 11.56 12.27 3.46
C ILE A 23 12.23 10.98 3.93
N MET A 24 13.34 10.60 3.30
CA MET A 24 13.93 9.28 3.51
C MET A 24 14.42 9.02 4.93
N PRO A 25 15.12 9.95 5.63
CA PRO A 25 15.54 9.73 7.02
C PRO A 25 14.40 9.51 8.01
N GLN A 26 13.19 9.95 7.66
CA GLN A 26 12.01 9.76 8.47
C GLN A 26 11.29 8.45 8.15
N ASN A 27 11.14 8.13 6.86
CA ASN A 27 10.29 7.03 6.44
C ASN A 27 11.03 5.70 6.29
N ASN A 28 12.32 5.73 5.91
CA ASN A 28 13.21 4.60 5.62
C ASN A 28 12.67 3.56 4.60
N LEU A 29 11.48 3.75 4.03
CA LEU A 29 10.87 2.90 3.03
C LEU A 29 10.46 3.72 1.82
N CYS A 30 10.78 3.27 0.61
CA CYS A 30 10.29 3.90 -0.61
C CYS A 30 9.87 2.88 -1.66
N LEU A 31 9.07 3.34 -2.61
CA LEU A 31 8.59 2.61 -3.76
C LEU A 31 8.99 3.37 -5.01
N TYR A 32 9.63 2.69 -5.95
CA TYR A 32 10.05 3.26 -7.22
C TYR A 32 9.44 2.45 -8.36
N SER A 33 8.70 3.11 -9.25
CA SER A 33 8.05 2.41 -10.37
C SER A 33 8.99 2.30 -11.57
N ILE A 34 8.95 1.15 -12.24
CA ILE A 34 9.77 0.88 -13.43
C ILE A 34 9.22 1.54 -14.70
N ILE A 35 8.03 2.13 -14.57
CA ILE A 35 7.22 2.57 -15.69
C ILE A 35 7.90 3.61 -16.58
N GLY A 36 8.79 4.44 -16.04
CA GLY A 36 9.50 5.47 -16.82
C GLY A 36 10.33 4.90 -17.98
N GLY A 37 10.68 3.62 -17.92
CA GLY A 37 11.44 2.91 -18.95
C GLY A 37 10.54 2.22 -19.97
N MET A 38 9.25 2.12 -19.67
CA MET A 38 8.24 1.43 -20.48
C MET A 38 7.24 2.38 -21.15
N GLN A 39 7.17 3.65 -20.72
CA GLN A 39 6.33 4.71 -21.34
C GLN A 39 6.83 5.18 -22.71
N GLN A 40 7.93 4.64 -23.21
CA GLN A 40 8.52 5.04 -24.50
C GLN A 40 7.93 4.20 -25.64
N TYR A 41 7.64 4.83 -26.79
CA TYR A 41 7.06 4.16 -27.97
C TYR A 41 7.84 2.89 -28.38
N ASN A 42 9.18 2.93 -28.25
CA ASN A 42 10.10 1.84 -28.54
C ASN A 42 10.79 1.28 -27.30
N PHE A 43 10.07 1.15 -26.18
CA PHE A 43 10.66 0.59 -24.96
C PHE A 43 11.27 -0.80 -25.22
N ASN A 44 12.41 -1.05 -24.61
CA ASN A 44 13.18 -2.29 -24.73
C ASN A 44 14.08 -2.45 -23.48
N THR A 45 15.03 -3.38 -23.55
CA THR A 45 15.97 -3.61 -22.45
C THR A 45 16.90 -2.43 -22.16
N HIS A 46 17.17 -1.54 -23.12
CA HIS A 46 17.97 -0.33 -22.90
C HIS A 46 17.20 0.73 -22.10
N SER A 47 15.95 1.02 -22.46
CA SER A 47 15.13 1.97 -21.69
C SER A 47 14.86 1.46 -20.27
N LEU A 48 14.77 0.14 -20.09
CA LEU A 48 14.73 -0.47 -18.77
C LEU A 48 16.05 -0.32 -18.00
N HIS A 49 17.20 -0.48 -18.67
CA HIS A 49 18.51 -0.30 -18.05
C HIS A 49 18.67 1.12 -17.48
N ASP A 50 18.24 2.15 -18.20
CA ASP A 50 18.29 3.54 -17.74
C ASP A 50 17.44 3.78 -16.48
N VAL A 51 16.30 3.10 -16.38
CA VAL A 51 15.48 3.13 -15.17
C VAL A 51 16.17 2.42 -14.02
N LEU A 52 16.77 1.26 -14.26
CA LEU A 52 17.49 0.53 -13.22
C LEU A 52 18.68 1.33 -12.69
N MET A 53 19.40 2.01 -13.58
CA MET A 53 20.45 2.95 -13.17
C MET A 53 19.85 4.10 -12.34
N SER A 54 18.70 4.64 -12.74
CA SER A 54 18.02 5.68 -11.94
C SER A 54 17.56 5.17 -10.56
N ILE A 55 17.07 3.93 -10.47
CA ILE A 55 16.68 3.27 -9.21
C ILE A 55 17.92 3.06 -8.34
N LYS A 56 19.01 2.56 -8.92
CA LYS A 56 20.28 2.35 -8.22
C LYS A 56 20.82 3.68 -7.68
N ASP A 57 20.86 4.72 -8.52
CA ASP A 57 21.31 6.05 -8.13
C ASP A 57 20.45 6.62 -6.98
N TYR A 58 19.12 6.43 -7.04
CA TYR A 58 18.23 6.84 -5.96
C TYR A 58 18.50 6.05 -4.68
N ALA A 59 18.68 4.72 -4.79
CA ALA A 59 18.99 3.85 -3.65
C ALA A 59 20.28 4.30 -2.95
N GLU A 60 21.36 4.48 -3.70
CA GLU A 60 22.67 4.89 -3.17
C GLU A 60 22.63 6.29 -2.55
N ARG A 61 21.86 7.21 -3.13
CA ARG A 61 21.79 8.61 -2.67
C ARG A 61 20.89 8.84 -1.47
N TYR A 62 19.77 8.11 -1.36
CA TYR A 62 18.73 8.42 -0.37
C TYR A 62 18.32 7.25 0.53
N VAL A 63 18.42 6.01 0.05
CA VAL A 63 17.89 4.84 0.77
C VAL A 63 18.98 4.19 1.62
N ARG A 64 20.12 3.84 1.02
CA ARG A 64 21.24 3.19 1.72
C ARG A 64 21.85 4.04 2.83
N PRO A 65 21.98 5.38 2.72
CA PRO A 65 22.53 6.20 3.81
C PRO A 65 21.69 6.22 5.09
N VAL A 66 20.44 5.77 5.05
CA VAL A 66 19.51 5.74 6.20
C VAL A 66 19.10 4.31 6.56
N ASP A 67 19.85 3.31 6.07
CA ASP A 67 19.54 1.87 6.22
C ASP A 67 18.10 1.53 5.81
N GLY A 68 17.61 2.19 4.77
CA GLY A 68 16.26 2.02 4.26
C GLY A 68 16.09 0.85 3.28
N GLU A 69 14.82 0.57 2.94
CA GLU A 69 14.44 -0.40 1.92
C GLU A 69 13.79 0.28 0.70
N LEU A 70 14.16 -0.18 -0.50
CA LEU A 70 13.57 0.23 -1.77
C LEU A 70 12.74 -0.89 -2.37
N PHE A 71 11.45 -0.61 -2.57
CA PHE A 71 10.51 -1.48 -3.25
C PHE A 71 10.38 -1.03 -4.70
N VAL A 72 10.12 -1.98 -5.58
CA VAL A 72 9.92 -1.74 -7.01
C VAL A 72 8.51 -2.13 -7.41
N ASP A 73 7.78 -1.15 -7.92
CA ASP A 73 6.49 -1.37 -8.56
C ASP A 73 6.69 -1.87 -10.00
N SER A 74 5.94 -2.91 -10.37
CA SER A 74 5.99 -3.57 -11.67
C SER A 74 5.46 -2.71 -12.81
N GLY A 75 4.78 -1.60 -12.50
CA GLY A 75 4.21 -0.70 -13.50
C GLY A 75 2.93 -1.24 -14.14
N GLY A 76 2.34 -2.32 -13.60
CA GLY A 76 1.07 -2.90 -14.06
C GLY A 76 -0.06 -1.86 -14.11
N TYR A 77 -0.04 -0.86 -13.22
CA TYR A 77 -1.00 0.25 -13.23
C TYR A 77 -1.06 1.02 -14.55
N SER A 78 0.05 1.15 -15.28
CA SER A 78 0.03 1.82 -16.58
C SER A 78 -0.59 0.99 -17.70
N ILE A 79 -0.58 -0.34 -17.57
CA ILE A 79 -1.37 -1.20 -18.44
C ILE A 79 -2.86 -0.97 -18.14
N ILE A 80 -3.23 -0.88 -16.86
CA ILE A 80 -4.62 -0.57 -16.44
C ILE A 80 -5.13 0.73 -17.05
N GLN A 81 -4.30 1.78 -17.02
CA GLN A 81 -4.65 3.11 -17.55
C GLN A 81 -4.60 3.20 -19.08
N GLY A 82 -4.23 2.13 -19.80
CA GLY A 82 -4.10 2.18 -21.26
C GLY A 82 -2.85 2.88 -21.78
N ALA A 83 -1.88 3.19 -20.91
CA ALA A 83 -0.62 3.80 -21.33
C ALA A 83 0.29 2.83 -22.10
N VAL A 84 -0.03 1.53 -22.11
CA VAL A 84 0.65 0.49 -22.88
C VAL A 84 -0.35 -0.14 -23.84
N HIS A 85 -0.09 -0.02 -25.14
CA HIS A 85 -0.93 -0.63 -26.17
C HIS A 85 -0.93 -2.17 -26.03
N PRO A 86 -2.07 -2.87 -26.26
CA PRO A 86 -2.20 -4.33 -26.13
C PRO A 86 -1.08 -5.14 -26.79
N THR A 87 -0.69 -4.77 -28.00
CA THR A 87 0.37 -5.46 -28.77
C THR A 87 1.76 -5.35 -28.14
N ALA A 88 1.98 -4.38 -27.26
CA ALA A 88 3.25 -4.19 -26.57
C ALA A 88 3.32 -4.91 -25.22
N VAL A 89 2.19 -5.41 -24.69
CA VAL A 89 2.14 -6.09 -23.38
C VAL A 89 3.07 -7.31 -23.31
N PRO A 90 3.17 -8.21 -24.32
CA PRO A 90 4.14 -9.30 -24.28
C PRO A 90 5.59 -8.83 -24.15
N ARG A 91 5.97 -7.76 -24.85
CA ARG A 91 7.29 -7.13 -24.71
C ARG A 91 7.49 -6.55 -23.32
N PHE A 92 6.45 -5.94 -22.73
CA PHE A 92 6.48 -5.44 -21.36
C PHE A 92 6.80 -6.55 -20.37
N ILE A 93 6.12 -7.70 -20.49
CA ILE A 93 6.36 -8.89 -19.66
C ILE A 93 7.82 -9.36 -19.78
N GLN A 94 8.34 -9.43 -21.00
CA GLN A 94 9.74 -9.83 -21.25
C GLN A 94 10.73 -8.88 -20.58
N CYS A 95 10.51 -7.57 -20.68
CA CYS A 95 11.39 -6.60 -20.03
C CYS A 95 11.30 -6.68 -18.50
N TYR A 96 10.10 -6.80 -17.93
CA TYR A 96 9.94 -7.02 -16.48
C TYR A 96 10.69 -8.29 -16.01
N ASN A 97 10.54 -9.41 -16.72
CA ASN A 97 11.21 -10.66 -16.35
C ASN A 97 12.73 -10.61 -16.55
N ALA A 98 13.22 -9.86 -17.55
CA ALA A 98 14.65 -9.59 -17.68
C ALA A 98 15.17 -8.85 -16.44
N MET A 99 14.39 -7.91 -15.90
CA MET A 99 14.73 -7.18 -14.67
C MET A 99 14.82 -8.06 -13.43
N LEU A 100 13.91 -9.01 -13.30
CA LEU A 100 13.88 -9.93 -12.16
C LEU A 100 15.19 -10.76 -12.09
N ARG A 101 15.83 -11.01 -13.24
CA ARG A 101 17.16 -11.65 -13.36
C ARG A 101 18.33 -10.73 -13.08
N LEU A 102 18.13 -9.40 -13.04
CA LEU A 102 19.23 -8.45 -12.87
C LEU A 102 19.65 -8.37 -11.40
N LYS A 103 20.95 -8.12 -11.22
CA LYS A 103 21.72 -8.36 -9.98
C LYS A 103 21.10 -7.76 -8.72
N ALA A 104 21.38 -8.46 -7.62
CA ALA A 104 21.18 -7.99 -6.25
C ALA A 104 21.81 -6.60 -6.01
N GLY A 105 21.13 -5.76 -5.23
CA GLY A 105 21.64 -4.48 -4.72
C GLY A 105 20.87 -3.24 -5.16
N ALA A 106 20.21 -3.26 -6.33
CA ALA A 106 19.45 -2.10 -6.84
C ALA A 106 18.14 -1.86 -6.07
N PHE A 107 17.53 -2.92 -5.54
CA PHE A 107 16.27 -2.87 -4.81
C PHE A 107 16.14 -4.08 -3.88
N ASP A 108 15.29 -3.94 -2.86
CA ASP A 108 15.09 -4.92 -1.79
C ASP A 108 13.82 -5.75 -1.98
N LYS A 109 12.79 -5.16 -2.62
CA LYS A 109 11.56 -5.88 -2.98
C LYS A 109 11.09 -5.50 -4.37
N ILE A 110 10.42 -6.41 -5.04
CA ILE A 110 9.73 -6.16 -6.31
C ILE A 110 8.37 -6.85 -6.32
N PHE A 111 7.33 -6.12 -6.73
CA PHE A 111 6.00 -6.67 -6.89
C PHE A 111 5.88 -7.44 -8.20
N SER A 112 5.10 -8.52 -8.20
CA SER A 112 4.75 -9.26 -9.41
C SER A 112 4.14 -8.33 -10.46
N LEU A 113 4.45 -8.55 -11.73
CA LEU A 113 3.73 -7.90 -12.82
C LEU A 113 2.34 -8.53 -12.97
N ASP A 114 1.33 -7.79 -12.53
CA ASP A 114 -0.06 -8.08 -12.81
C ASP A 114 -0.57 -7.35 -14.05
N ILE A 115 -1.41 -8.02 -14.82
CA ILE A 115 -2.08 -7.47 -16.01
C ILE A 115 -3.59 -7.59 -15.79
N PRO A 116 -4.22 -6.65 -15.07
CA PRO A 116 -5.63 -6.75 -14.77
C PRO A 116 -6.48 -6.01 -15.83
N TRP A 117 -7.74 -5.75 -15.49
CA TRP A 117 -8.70 -5.03 -16.33
C TRP A 117 -8.15 -3.68 -16.82
N ASN A 118 -8.31 -3.42 -18.12
CA ASN A 118 -7.84 -2.25 -18.85
C ASN A 118 -8.96 -1.22 -19.05
N MET A 119 -8.69 0.05 -18.76
CA MET A 119 -9.65 1.16 -18.88
C MET A 119 -9.86 1.62 -20.32
N GLU A 120 -8.83 1.53 -21.17
CA GLU A 120 -8.79 2.14 -22.51
C GLU A 120 -9.04 1.14 -23.64
N PHE A 121 -8.64 -0.13 -23.46
CA PHE A 121 -8.71 -1.18 -24.47
C PHE A 121 -9.68 -2.29 -24.05
N PRO A 122 -10.99 -2.15 -24.32
CA PRO A 122 -12.00 -3.15 -23.94
C PRO A 122 -11.72 -4.55 -24.46
N GLU A 123 -11.05 -4.68 -25.61
CA GLU A 123 -10.66 -5.96 -26.18
C GLU A 123 -9.70 -6.74 -25.29
N MET A 124 -9.03 -6.11 -24.33
CA MET A 124 -8.18 -6.77 -23.33
C MET A 124 -8.99 -7.36 -22.17
N ASN A 125 -10.25 -6.94 -22.00
CA ASN A 125 -11.09 -7.27 -20.84
C ASN A 125 -11.88 -8.57 -21.02
N THR A 126 -11.22 -9.62 -21.50
CA THR A 126 -11.78 -10.97 -21.53
C THR A 126 -11.10 -11.84 -20.48
N LYS A 127 -11.83 -12.81 -19.93
CA LYS A 127 -11.26 -13.75 -18.94
C LYS A 127 -10.04 -14.48 -19.52
N GLN A 128 -10.13 -14.87 -20.78
CA GLN A 128 -9.09 -15.59 -21.50
C GLN A 128 -7.81 -14.76 -21.66
N LYS A 129 -7.89 -13.52 -22.18
CA LYS A 129 -6.68 -12.72 -22.44
C LYS A 129 -5.96 -12.34 -21.15
N ILE A 130 -6.73 -11.96 -20.12
CA ILE A 130 -6.16 -11.66 -18.80
C ILE A 130 -5.48 -12.92 -18.24
N MET A 131 -6.13 -14.09 -18.32
CA MET A 131 -5.53 -15.35 -17.91
C MET A 131 -4.22 -15.63 -18.66
N GLU A 132 -4.22 -15.61 -20.00
CA GLU A 132 -3.05 -15.93 -20.83
C GLU A 132 -1.85 -15.01 -20.55
N LEU A 133 -2.09 -13.70 -20.41
CA LEU A 133 -1.02 -12.74 -20.16
C LEU A 133 -0.43 -12.87 -18.76
N ASN A 134 -1.26 -13.08 -17.74
CA ASN A 134 -0.76 -13.32 -16.38
C ASN A 134 -0.14 -14.72 -16.24
N ASP A 135 -0.61 -15.71 -17.01
CA ASP A 135 0.00 -17.03 -17.10
C ASP A 135 1.42 -16.93 -17.64
N TYR A 136 1.61 -16.22 -18.74
CA TYR A 136 2.94 -15.98 -19.33
C TYR A 136 3.87 -15.19 -18.40
N ALA A 137 3.34 -14.16 -17.73
CA ALA A 137 4.12 -13.37 -16.78
C ALA A 137 4.58 -14.22 -15.58
N LEU A 138 3.67 -14.99 -14.97
CA LEU A 138 3.94 -15.78 -13.78
C LEU A 138 4.74 -17.05 -14.06
N SER A 139 4.54 -17.72 -15.19
CA SER A 139 5.33 -18.91 -15.56
C SER A 139 6.81 -18.54 -15.67
N THR A 140 7.10 -17.46 -16.38
CA THR A 140 8.47 -16.97 -16.60
C THR A 140 9.08 -16.48 -15.29
N ALA A 141 8.31 -15.75 -14.47
CA ALA A 141 8.77 -15.33 -13.15
C ALA A 141 9.11 -16.54 -12.28
N ARG A 142 8.22 -17.53 -12.17
CA ARG A 142 8.43 -18.76 -11.41
C ARG A 142 9.74 -19.45 -11.79
N ASP A 143 10.00 -19.63 -13.08
CA ASP A 143 11.23 -20.28 -13.54
C ASP A 143 12.48 -19.50 -13.10
N ILE A 144 12.41 -18.16 -13.07
CA ILE A 144 13.50 -17.33 -12.51
C ILE A 144 13.63 -17.57 -11.01
N LEU A 145 12.52 -17.50 -10.26
CA LEU A 145 12.53 -17.62 -8.81
C LEU A 145 13.04 -18.99 -8.32
N LEU A 146 12.79 -20.07 -9.07
CA LEU A 146 13.28 -21.40 -8.73
C LEU A 146 14.78 -21.57 -9.00
N ASN A 147 15.36 -20.78 -9.91
CA ASN A 147 16.78 -20.87 -10.29
C ASN A 147 17.64 -19.76 -9.67
N ASP A 148 17.04 -18.71 -9.11
CA ASP A 148 17.73 -17.57 -8.49
C ASP A 148 17.17 -17.30 -7.08
N PRO A 149 17.84 -17.79 -6.03
CA PRO A 149 17.44 -17.52 -4.64
C PRO A 149 17.37 -16.03 -4.31
N ALA A 150 18.23 -15.19 -4.88
CA ALA A 150 18.25 -13.76 -4.58
C ALA A 150 17.05 -13.03 -5.22
N ALA A 151 16.60 -13.45 -6.40
CA ALA A 151 15.32 -12.98 -6.95
C ALA A 151 14.15 -13.42 -6.06
N LEU A 152 14.18 -14.66 -5.59
CA LEU A 152 13.14 -15.22 -4.73
C LEU A 152 12.99 -14.48 -3.39
N GLU A 153 14.09 -14.09 -2.76
CA GLU A 153 14.07 -13.28 -1.53
C GLU A 153 13.41 -11.91 -1.71
N ARG A 154 13.38 -11.35 -2.93
CA ARG A 154 12.87 -10.00 -3.19
C ARG A 154 11.43 -10.00 -3.72
N PHE A 155 10.95 -11.13 -4.22
CA PHE A 155 9.70 -11.19 -4.97
C PHE A 155 8.47 -11.17 -4.05
N SER A 156 7.55 -10.25 -4.33
CA SER A 156 6.26 -10.11 -3.67
C SER A 156 5.12 -10.39 -4.63
N PHE A 157 4.34 -11.45 -4.38
CA PHE A 157 3.18 -11.76 -5.21
C PHE A 157 1.99 -10.85 -4.86
N VAL A 158 1.40 -10.24 -5.88
CA VAL A 158 0.26 -9.32 -5.74
C VAL A 158 -1.05 -10.04 -6.04
N TRP A 159 -1.90 -10.18 -5.03
CA TRP A 159 -3.28 -10.62 -5.21
C TRP A 159 -4.16 -9.50 -5.75
N HIS A 160 -5.07 -9.83 -6.67
CA HIS A 160 -6.13 -8.93 -7.14
C HIS A 160 -7.52 -9.54 -6.98
N PHE A 161 -8.52 -8.68 -6.75
CA PHE A 161 -9.83 -9.13 -6.28
C PHE A 161 -10.99 -8.14 -6.56
N LYS A 162 -10.85 -7.17 -7.48
CA LYS A 162 -11.91 -6.16 -7.73
C LYS A 162 -13.24 -6.78 -8.17
N MET A 163 -13.20 -7.98 -8.75
CA MET A 163 -14.33 -8.74 -9.26
C MET A 163 -14.08 -10.25 -9.07
N GLU A 164 -15.14 -11.05 -8.98
CA GLU A 164 -15.01 -12.49 -8.73
C GLU A 164 -14.21 -13.21 -9.83
N ALA A 165 -14.46 -12.86 -11.10
CA ALA A 165 -13.72 -13.43 -12.23
C ALA A 165 -12.21 -13.12 -12.17
N GLN A 166 -11.84 -11.94 -11.68
CA GLN A 166 -10.45 -11.57 -11.47
C GLN A 166 -9.86 -12.38 -10.31
N TYR A 167 -10.55 -12.46 -9.18
CA TYR A 167 -10.11 -13.30 -8.07
C TYR A 167 -9.89 -14.77 -8.49
N GLU A 168 -10.79 -15.33 -9.31
CA GLU A 168 -10.65 -16.67 -9.86
C GLU A 168 -9.41 -16.86 -10.71
N ILE A 169 -9.09 -15.91 -11.60
CA ILE A 169 -7.89 -15.97 -12.43
C ILE A 169 -6.65 -16.06 -11.53
N TRP A 170 -6.55 -15.19 -10.53
CA TRP A 170 -5.40 -15.18 -9.61
C TRP A 170 -5.36 -16.45 -8.77
N ALA A 171 -6.50 -16.94 -8.27
CA ALA A 171 -6.58 -18.18 -7.50
C ALA A 171 -6.13 -19.40 -8.31
N GLN A 172 -6.54 -19.48 -9.59
CA GLN A 172 -6.13 -20.54 -10.51
C GLN A 172 -4.63 -20.48 -10.80
N LEU A 173 -4.10 -19.30 -11.13
CA LEU A 173 -2.67 -19.13 -11.41
C LEU A 173 -1.81 -19.42 -10.19
N TYR A 174 -2.25 -18.96 -9.01
CA TYR A 174 -1.57 -19.22 -7.74
C TYR A 174 -1.45 -20.72 -7.44
N ALA A 175 -2.54 -21.46 -7.66
CA ALA A 175 -2.57 -22.92 -7.50
C ALA A 175 -1.76 -23.64 -8.59
N LYS A 176 -1.94 -23.27 -9.87
CA LYS A 176 -1.25 -23.86 -11.02
C LYS A 176 0.27 -23.85 -10.84
N TYR A 177 0.80 -22.76 -10.29
CA TYR A 177 2.23 -22.56 -10.13
C TYR A 177 2.78 -22.93 -8.75
N ASP A 178 1.92 -23.45 -7.86
CA ASP A 178 2.26 -23.80 -6.48
C ASP A 178 2.96 -22.63 -5.77
N LEU A 179 2.46 -21.41 -6.01
CA LEU A 179 3.13 -20.18 -5.57
C LEU A 179 3.24 -20.14 -4.06
N ASN A 180 2.33 -20.78 -3.32
CA ASN A 180 2.37 -20.79 -1.86
C ASN A 180 3.67 -21.35 -1.28
N ARG A 181 4.27 -22.34 -1.95
CA ARG A 181 5.54 -22.94 -1.52
C ARG A 181 6.77 -22.14 -1.94
N ILE A 182 6.59 -21.25 -2.91
CA ILE A 182 7.66 -20.47 -3.52
C ILE A 182 7.73 -19.10 -2.82
N ILE A 183 6.66 -18.32 -2.87
CA ILE A 183 6.68 -16.91 -2.50
C ILE A 183 6.93 -16.68 -1.01
N ARG A 184 7.70 -15.64 -0.72
CA ARG A 184 8.03 -15.23 0.66
C ARG A 184 7.26 -13.99 1.09
N HIS A 185 6.96 -13.12 0.13
CA HIS A 185 6.28 -11.86 0.38
C HIS A 185 4.94 -11.80 -0.36
N ARG A 186 3.96 -11.17 0.27
CA ARG A 186 2.59 -11.05 -0.23
C ARG A 186 2.20 -9.58 -0.31
N ALA A 187 1.43 -9.26 -1.32
CA ALA A 187 0.88 -7.93 -1.53
C ALA A 187 -0.57 -8.03 -2.01
N ILE A 188 -1.33 -6.97 -1.78
CA ILE A 188 -2.72 -6.84 -2.21
C ILE A 188 -2.81 -5.62 -3.13
N GLY A 189 -3.19 -5.87 -4.38
CA GLY A 189 -3.42 -4.88 -5.41
C GLY A 189 -4.90 -4.59 -5.62
N GLY A 190 -5.19 -3.75 -6.60
CA GLY A 190 -6.55 -3.49 -7.04
C GLY A 190 -7.35 -2.50 -6.20
N MET A 191 -6.69 -1.68 -5.37
CA MET A 191 -7.37 -0.64 -4.58
C MET A 191 -7.38 0.74 -5.26
N VAL A 192 -6.39 1.00 -6.13
CA VAL A 192 -6.30 2.26 -6.88
C VAL A 192 -7.54 2.46 -7.76
N ALA A 193 -8.10 3.67 -7.69
CA ALA A 193 -9.34 4.13 -8.32
C ALA A 193 -10.63 3.36 -7.95
N LEU A 194 -10.54 2.24 -7.23
CA LEU A 194 -11.68 1.37 -6.92
C LEU A 194 -12.82 2.13 -6.23
N ARG A 195 -12.47 2.95 -5.24
CA ARG A 195 -13.44 3.76 -4.49
C ARG A 195 -14.10 4.85 -5.32
N GLY A 196 -13.34 5.49 -6.22
CA GLY A 196 -13.88 6.50 -7.14
C GLY A 196 -14.90 5.90 -8.10
N ILE A 197 -14.70 4.65 -8.51
CA ILE A 197 -15.58 3.93 -9.45
C ILE A 197 -16.82 3.39 -8.74
N THR A 198 -16.67 2.83 -7.53
CA THR A 198 -17.73 2.04 -6.88
C THR A 198 -18.44 2.76 -5.73
N GLY A 199 -17.85 3.83 -5.20
CA GLY A 199 -18.40 4.56 -4.04
C GLY A 199 -18.35 3.79 -2.72
N ILE A 200 -17.62 2.66 -2.65
CA ILE A 200 -17.55 1.86 -1.42
C ILE A 200 -16.90 2.62 -0.26
N ARG A 201 -17.44 2.38 0.94
CA ARG A 201 -17.06 3.05 2.19
C ARG A 201 -16.57 2.06 3.25
N PHE A 202 -15.96 0.96 2.81
CA PHE A 202 -15.36 -0.07 3.65
C PHE A 202 -14.01 -0.48 3.06
N SER A 203 -13.14 -1.10 3.82
CA SER A 203 -11.82 -1.58 3.41
C SER A 203 -11.94 -2.88 2.62
N PRO A 204 -11.82 -2.86 1.28
CA PRO A 204 -12.13 -4.02 0.46
C PRO A 204 -11.09 -5.14 0.64
N PHE A 205 -9.88 -4.80 1.09
CA PHE A 205 -8.76 -5.73 1.24
C PHE A 205 -8.90 -6.74 2.39
N ILE A 206 -9.85 -6.57 3.32
CA ILE A 206 -9.94 -7.38 4.56
C ILE A 206 -9.91 -8.88 4.24
N GLY A 207 -10.76 -9.36 3.32
CA GLY A 207 -10.79 -10.78 2.97
C GLY A 207 -9.49 -11.28 2.34
N MET A 208 -8.83 -10.44 1.54
CA MET A 208 -7.54 -10.80 0.94
C MET A 208 -6.38 -10.79 1.94
N ALA A 209 -6.47 -9.99 3.01
CA ALA A 209 -5.50 -10.04 4.11
C ALA A 209 -5.57 -11.41 4.83
N TYR A 210 -6.79 -11.90 5.11
CA TYR A 210 -6.99 -13.25 5.66
C TYR A 210 -6.55 -14.35 4.69
N ARG A 211 -6.74 -14.18 3.37
CA ARG A 211 -6.16 -15.08 2.36
C ARG A 211 -4.65 -15.15 2.46
N CYS A 212 -3.99 -14.00 2.53
CA CYS A 212 -2.53 -13.94 2.64
C CYS A 212 -2.03 -14.60 3.93
N LEU A 213 -2.73 -14.41 5.05
CA LEU A 213 -2.42 -15.07 6.31
C LEU A 213 -2.57 -16.59 6.21
N LEU A 214 -3.68 -17.10 5.66
CA LEU A 214 -3.90 -18.54 5.49
C LEU A 214 -2.83 -19.17 4.60
N ASP A 215 -2.50 -18.52 3.49
CA ASP A 215 -1.44 -18.97 2.61
C ASP A 215 -0.09 -19.04 3.36
N TYR A 216 0.25 -18.03 4.17
CA TYR A 216 1.45 -18.03 5.01
C TYR A 216 1.48 -19.18 6.04
N LEU A 217 0.36 -19.40 6.74
CA LEU A 217 0.21 -20.50 7.69
C LEU A 217 0.40 -21.86 7.02
N ASP A 218 -0.19 -22.06 5.85
CA ASP A 218 -0.09 -23.32 5.10
C ASP A 218 1.32 -23.56 4.56
N ALA A 219 2.06 -22.49 4.25
CA ALA A 219 3.46 -22.59 3.85
C ALA A 219 4.38 -23.00 5.01
N ARG A 220 3.95 -22.80 6.27
CA ARG A 220 4.70 -23.12 7.50
C ARG A 220 6.12 -22.54 7.54
N ARG A 221 6.28 -21.33 7.01
CA ARG A 221 7.57 -20.59 6.95
C ARG A 221 7.67 -19.57 8.08
N PHE A 222 7.52 -20.06 9.32
CA PHE A 222 7.63 -19.26 10.54
C PHE A 222 9.07 -18.81 10.83
N ASP A 223 10.05 -19.30 10.07
CA ASP A 223 11.42 -18.77 10.04
C ASP A 223 11.50 -17.30 9.60
N ARG A 224 10.38 -16.71 9.17
CA ARG A 224 10.29 -15.39 8.56
C ARG A 224 9.05 -14.67 9.05
N ALA A 225 9.14 -13.35 9.13
CA ALA A 225 7.98 -12.50 9.38
C ALA A 225 6.88 -12.72 8.32
N PHE A 226 5.62 -12.65 8.76
CA PHE A 226 4.49 -12.50 7.86
C PHE A 226 4.46 -11.06 7.31
N THR A 227 4.96 -10.89 6.08
CA THR A 227 4.97 -9.57 5.41
C THR A 227 3.79 -9.42 4.47
N LEU A 228 3.04 -8.33 4.62
CA LEU A 228 1.91 -7.98 3.75
C LEU A 228 1.97 -6.51 3.32
N HIS A 229 2.02 -6.27 2.02
CA HIS A 229 1.98 -4.91 1.46
C HIS A 229 0.61 -4.59 0.85
N PHE A 230 0.10 -3.39 1.09
CA PHE A 230 -1.17 -2.91 0.54
C PHE A 230 -0.93 -1.80 -0.48
N LEU A 231 -1.24 -2.07 -1.75
CA LEU A 231 -0.93 -1.17 -2.86
C LEU A 231 -1.97 -0.05 -3.02
N GLY A 232 -1.55 1.21 -2.85
CA GLY A 232 -2.35 2.40 -3.14
C GLY A 232 -3.46 2.69 -2.13
N LEU A 233 -3.15 2.65 -0.83
CA LEU A 233 -4.06 2.99 0.26
C LEU A 233 -3.77 4.36 0.85
N TYR A 234 -4.80 5.18 1.03
CA TYR A 234 -4.61 6.55 1.56
C TYR A 234 -5.61 6.98 2.64
N LEU A 235 -6.72 6.26 2.81
CA LEU A 235 -7.79 6.72 3.70
C LEU A 235 -7.48 6.39 5.18
N PRO A 236 -7.86 7.25 6.12
CA PRO A 236 -7.65 7.00 7.55
C PRO A 236 -8.28 5.68 8.03
N TYR A 237 -9.52 5.36 7.65
CA TYR A 237 -10.17 4.13 8.10
C TYR A 237 -9.51 2.85 7.53
N ASP A 238 -8.87 2.93 6.36
CA ASP A 238 -8.10 1.81 5.81
C ASP A 238 -6.87 1.54 6.69
N ARG A 239 -6.17 2.58 7.12
CA ARG A 239 -4.99 2.48 8.00
C ARG A 239 -5.36 2.05 9.42
N PHE A 240 -6.52 2.50 9.91
CA PHE A 240 -7.09 2.03 11.18
C PHE A 240 -7.39 0.53 11.11
N GLU A 241 -8.03 0.07 10.03
CA GLU A 241 -8.32 -1.35 9.84
C GLU A 241 -7.05 -2.20 9.72
N MET A 242 -6.02 -1.72 9.02
CA MET A 242 -4.72 -2.42 8.98
C MET A 242 -4.13 -2.59 10.39
N THR A 243 -4.32 -1.61 11.28
CA THR A 243 -3.83 -1.70 12.67
C THR A 243 -4.61 -2.75 13.46
N ILE A 244 -5.93 -2.85 13.26
CA ILE A 244 -6.74 -3.93 13.83
C ILE A 244 -6.27 -5.30 13.31
N LEU A 245 -6.06 -5.43 12.00
CA LEU A 245 -5.59 -6.68 11.39
C LEU A 245 -4.17 -7.07 11.86
N ASP A 246 -3.26 -6.11 12.04
CA ASP A 246 -1.91 -6.35 12.61
C ASP A 246 -2.01 -7.06 13.96
N GLU A 247 -2.82 -6.52 14.87
CA GLU A 247 -3.01 -7.05 16.23
C GLU A 247 -3.72 -8.40 16.23
N LEU A 248 -4.79 -8.54 15.43
CA LEU A 248 -5.48 -9.83 15.27
C LEU A 248 -4.51 -10.90 14.76
N PHE A 249 -3.73 -10.58 13.72
CA PHE A 249 -2.81 -11.54 13.10
C PHE A 249 -1.63 -11.85 14.00
N ALA A 250 -1.10 -10.88 14.73
CA ALA A 250 -0.06 -11.12 15.73
C ALA A 250 -0.55 -12.10 16.80
N ARG A 251 -1.80 -11.94 17.24
CA ARG A 251 -2.43 -12.87 18.20
C ARG A 251 -2.67 -14.26 17.59
N TYR A 252 -3.12 -14.36 16.35
CA TYR A 252 -3.29 -15.65 15.67
C TYR A 252 -1.98 -16.41 15.43
N LEU A 253 -0.86 -15.69 15.33
CA LEU A 253 0.47 -16.27 15.17
C LEU A 253 1.14 -16.61 16.50
N GLU A 254 0.57 -16.20 17.64
CA GLU A 254 1.04 -16.55 18.99
C GLU A 254 2.56 -16.35 19.23
N GLY A 255 3.16 -15.38 18.53
CA GLY A 255 4.60 -15.10 18.61
C GLY A 255 5.51 -15.99 17.75
N GLU A 256 4.96 -16.96 17.00
CA GLU A 256 5.73 -17.79 16.04
C GLU A 256 6.39 -16.95 14.95
N ALA A 257 5.78 -15.83 14.58
CA ALA A 257 6.33 -14.88 13.63
C ALA A 257 5.82 -13.46 13.84
N GLN A 258 6.65 -12.49 13.49
CA GLN A 258 6.27 -11.08 13.48
C GLN A 258 5.32 -10.78 12.30
N VAL A 259 4.29 -9.97 12.55
CA VAL A 259 3.47 -9.36 11.50
C VAL A 259 4.11 -8.04 11.06
N VAL A 260 4.32 -7.88 9.75
CA VAL A 260 4.87 -6.65 9.16
C VAL A 260 3.99 -6.22 8.01
N THR A 261 3.17 -5.19 8.26
CA THR A 261 2.36 -4.57 7.21
C THR A 261 2.97 -3.26 6.72
N THR A 262 2.84 -3.04 5.42
CA THR A 262 3.30 -1.82 4.75
C THR A 262 2.23 -1.35 3.77
N TYR A 263 2.19 -0.07 3.44
CA TYR A 263 1.32 0.47 2.39
C TYR A 263 1.98 1.64 1.69
N ASP A 264 1.71 1.81 0.41
CA ASP A 264 2.11 2.98 -0.35
C ASP A 264 0.91 3.88 -0.67
N SER A 265 1.19 5.16 -0.87
CA SER A 265 0.22 6.09 -1.43
C SER A 265 0.92 7.35 -1.95
N ILE A 266 0.50 7.82 -3.12
CA ILE A 266 0.96 9.11 -3.68
C ILE A 266 0.33 10.33 -2.99
N ASN A 267 -0.74 10.13 -2.21
CA ASN A 267 -1.59 11.21 -1.74
C ASN A 267 -0.89 12.23 -0.82
N PRO A 268 0.03 11.87 0.09
CA PRO A 268 0.73 12.86 0.89
C PRO A 268 1.45 13.92 0.05
N LEU A 269 2.04 13.53 -1.08
CA LEU A 269 2.70 14.47 -2.00
C LEU A 269 1.72 15.14 -2.98
N GLN A 270 0.71 14.43 -3.46
CA GLN A 270 -0.25 15.01 -4.41
C GLN A 270 -1.13 16.07 -3.73
N SER A 271 -1.61 15.79 -2.51
CA SER A 271 -2.48 16.71 -1.78
C SER A 271 -1.80 18.04 -1.47
N THR A 272 -0.49 18.09 -1.23
CA THR A 272 0.22 19.37 -0.99
C THR A 272 0.30 20.26 -2.22
N ARG A 273 0.13 19.69 -3.43
CA ARG A 273 0.10 20.45 -4.69
C ARG A 273 -1.27 21.09 -4.94
N GLU A 274 -2.33 20.39 -4.57
CA GLU A 274 -3.72 20.76 -4.88
C GLU A 274 -4.42 21.45 -3.70
N GLY A 275 -4.09 21.06 -2.47
CA GLY A 275 -4.73 21.48 -1.23
C GLY A 275 -4.17 22.79 -0.67
N LYS A 276 -5.07 23.68 -0.24
CA LYS A 276 -4.69 24.87 0.54
C LYS A 276 -4.72 24.63 2.04
N ASN A 277 -5.60 23.74 2.50
CA ASN A 277 -5.91 23.49 3.91
C ASN A 277 -5.74 22.01 4.21
N ILE A 278 -4.51 21.61 4.53
CA ILE A 278 -4.19 20.23 4.89
C ILE A 278 -3.82 20.24 6.37
N PRO A 279 -4.55 19.56 7.26
CA PRO A 279 -4.23 19.55 8.66
C PRO A 279 -2.89 18.85 8.94
N LEU A 280 -2.16 19.37 9.92
CA LEU A 280 -0.99 18.69 10.49
C LEU A 280 -1.43 17.96 11.76
N PHE A 281 -1.09 16.68 11.83
CA PHE A 281 -1.30 15.85 13.00
C PHE A 281 0.05 15.54 13.65
N GLU A 282 0.13 15.71 14.97
CA GLU A 282 1.32 15.40 15.77
C GLU A 282 0.91 14.56 16.98
N PHE A 283 1.45 13.35 17.10
CA PHE A 283 1.15 12.44 18.19
C PHE A 283 2.23 12.57 19.28
N THR A 284 1.83 12.87 20.51
CA THR A 284 2.74 13.12 21.64
C THR A 284 3.01 11.91 22.53
N GLY A 285 2.50 10.73 22.13
CA GLY A 285 2.63 9.49 22.89
C GLY A 285 1.35 9.11 23.66
N ASP A 286 0.51 10.08 23.98
CA ASP A 286 -0.74 9.89 24.72
C ASP A 286 -1.93 10.65 24.12
N GLY A 287 -1.67 11.60 23.21
CA GLY A 287 -2.69 12.43 22.56
C GLY A 287 -2.27 12.90 21.18
N LEU A 288 -3.26 13.36 20.41
CA LEU A 288 -3.07 13.89 19.05
C LEU A 288 -3.32 15.40 19.02
N TYR A 289 -2.29 16.17 18.73
CA TYR A 289 -2.41 17.59 18.43
C TYR A 289 -2.78 17.77 16.96
N VAL A 290 -3.69 18.71 16.71
CA VAL A 290 -4.17 19.04 15.36
C VAL A 290 -3.91 20.52 15.11
N TYR A 291 -3.12 20.81 14.09
CA TYR A 291 -3.02 22.15 13.53
C TYR A 291 -3.87 22.22 12.26
N ASP A 292 -4.60 23.32 12.10
CA ASP A 292 -5.54 23.49 10.99
C ASP A 292 -4.87 23.39 9.61
N ASN A 293 -3.58 23.70 9.54
CA ASN A 293 -2.81 23.69 8.31
C ASN A 293 -1.36 23.25 8.51
N LEU A 294 -0.78 22.59 7.51
CA LEU A 294 0.66 22.30 7.41
C LEU A 294 1.52 23.57 7.57
N ILE A 295 1.04 24.74 7.10
CA ILE A 295 1.79 25.99 7.23
C ILE A 295 1.85 26.52 8.67
N ASP A 296 1.06 25.95 9.58
CA ASP A 296 1.01 26.30 11.00
C ASP A 296 1.85 25.35 11.87
N ALA A 297 2.68 24.52 11.23
CA ALA A 297 3.63 23.66 11.90
C ALA A 297 4.53 24.44 12.88
N PRO A 298 4.72 23.94 14.12
CA PRO A 298 5.70 24.49 15.04
C PRO A 298 7.12 24.44 14.46
N ALA A 299 7.96 25.40 14.86
CA ALA A 299 9.36 25.45 14.43
C ALA A 299 10.14 24.18 14.82
N ALA A 300 9.82 23.57 15.97
CA ALA A 300 10.40 22.30 16.41
C ALA A 300 10.06 21.17 15.44
N THR A 301 8.79 21.06 15.03
CA THR A 301 8.32 20.06 14.05
C THR A 301 8.96 20.28 12.68
N LEU A 302 9.04 21.54 12.20
CA LEU A 302 9.75 21.86 10.97
C LEU A 302 11.24 21.50 11.04
N ASN A 303 11.92 21.80 12.15
CA ASN A 303 13.32 21.47 12.33
C ASN A 303 13.53 19.95 12.36
N HIS A 304 12.66 19.22 13.05
CA HIS A 304 12.67 17.76 13.08
C HIS A 304 12.47 17.16 11.68
N VAL A 305 11.52 17.70 10.90
CA VAL A 305 11.16 17.13 9.59
C VAL A 305 12.21 17.45 8.52
N TYR A 306 12.69 18.70 8.46
CA TYR A 306 13.56 19.13 7.37
C TYR A 306 15.04 18.99 7.71
N GLY A 307 15.44 19.15 8.99
CA GLY A 307 16.74 18.82 9.60
C GLY A 307 17.98 19.56 9.07
N ASN A 308 18.00 19.88 7.78
CA ASN A 308 19.06 20.55 7.06
C ASN A 308 18.74 22.04 6.97
N ALA A 309 19.69 22.90 7.35
CA ALA A 309 19.51 24.34 7.36
C ALA A 309 19.01 24.92 6.02
N GLY A 310 19.46 24.37 4.89
CA GLY A 310 19.01 24.79 3.56
C GLY A 310 17.57 24.39 3.26
N LEU A 311 17.16 23.16 3.61
CA LEU A 311 15.77 22.71 3.43
C LEU A 311 14.81 23.42 4.41
N PHE A 312 15.27 23.64 5.65
CA PHE A 312 14.51 24.36 6.67
C PHE A 312 14.26 25.81 6.25
N GLY A 313 15.29 26.53 5.81
CA GLY A 313 15.14 27.90 5.29
C GLY A 313 14.20 27.95 4.08
N SER A 314 14.37 27.02 3.13
CA SER A 314 13.51 26.95 1.95
C SER A 314 12.03 26.71 2.29
N VAL A 315 11.72 25.78 3.20
CA VAL A 315 10.31 25.54 3.56
C VAL A 315 9.71 26.71 4.32
N GLN A 316 10.49 27.43 5.14
CA GLN A 316 10.01 28.63 5.82
C GLN A 316 9.64 29.74 4.82
N GLU A 317 10.44 29.92 3.76
CA GLU A 317 10.12 30.85 2.67
C GLU A 317 8.83 30.43 1.95
N GLU A 318 8.65 29.15 1.64
CA GLU A 318 7.44 28.62 1.02
C GLU A 318 6.19 28.80 1.90
N ILE A 319 6.32 28.59 3.21
CA ILE A 319 5.27 28.86 4.20
C ILE A 319 4.92 30.36 4.22
N ALA A 320 5.92 31.25 4.26
CA ALA A 320 5.68 32.69 4.24
C ALA A 320 4.97 33.15 2.96
N ARG A 321 5.36 32.60 1.81
CA ARG A 321 4.68 32.83 0.53
C ARG A 321 3.23 32.35 0.58
N ARG A 322 2.97 31.16 1.13
CA ARG A 322 1.61 30.64 1.22
C ARG A 322 0.74 31.48 2.13
N ARG A 323 1.28 31.96 3.26
CA ARG A 323 0.60 32.87 4.19
C ARG A 323 0.28 34.23 3.57
N SER A 324 1.12 34.73 2.65
CA SER A 324 0.82 35.96 1.89
C SER A 324 -0.14 35.75 0.71
N GLY A 325 -0.72 34.56 0.56
CA GLY A 325 -1.65 34.21 -0.51
C GLY A 325 -0.98 33.84 -1.84
N ALA A 326 0.36 33.85 -1.90
CA ALA A 326 1.09 33.43 -3.08
C ALA A 326 1.05 31.90 -3.27
N ARG A 327 1.35 31.47 -4.51
CA ARG A 327 1.56 30.06 -4.83
C ARG A 327 2.95 29.62 -4.37
N LEU A 328 3.05 28.36 -3.97
CA LEU A 328 4.33 27.71 -3.70
C LEU A 328 5.19 27.75 -4.97
N GLN A 329 6.50 27.99 -4.85
CA GLN A 329 7.41 27.82 -5.99
C GLN A 329 7.70 26.34 -6.21
N GLN A 330 7.86 25.59 -5.12
CA GLN A 330 8.08 24.15 -5.13
C GLN A 330 6.89 23.45 -4.48
N ALA A 331 6.01 22.88 -5.32
CA ALA A 331 4.77 22.25 -4.86
C ALA A 331 5.00 21.01 -3.98
N SER A 332 6.21 20.45 -3.98
CA SER A 332 6.65 19.35 -3.13
C SER A 332 7.18 19.79 -1.76
N SER A 333 7.35 21.10 -1.51
CA SER A 333 7.98 21.63 -0.29
C SER A 333 7.30 21.19 1.00
N LEU A 334 5.97 21.12 1.03
CA LEU A 334 5.20 20.65 2.19
C LEU A 334 4.99 19.13 2.23
N GLY A 335 5.50 18.40 1.22
CA GLY A 335 5.39 16.94 1.11
C GLY A 335 5.99 16.18 2.31
N PRO A 336 7.23 16.48 2.75
CA PRO A 336 7.83 15.84 3.93
C PRO A 336 6.98 16.00 5.19
N LEU A 337 6.43 17.20 5.42
CA LEU A 337 5.58 17.48 6.58
C LEU A 337 4.25 16.71 6.53
N ASN A 338 3.66 16.54 5.35
CA ASN A 338 2.44 15.75 5.20
C ASN A 338 2.70 14.24 5.38
N ILE A 339 3.85 13.75 4.91
CA ILE A 339 4.29 12.36 5.18
C ILE A 339 4.47 12.15 6.69
N TYR A 340 5.13 13.08 7.38
CA TYR A 340 5.24 13.08 8.83
C TYR A 340 3.85 13.02 9.49
N SER A 341 2.94 13.91 9.12
CA SER A 341 1.55 13.96 9.62
C SER A 341 0.82 12.61 9.47
N HIS A 342 0.94 11.99 8.30
CA HIS A 342 0.35 10.67 8.06
C HIS A 342 0.93 9.58 8.97
N ARG A 343 2.23 9.60 9.24
CA ARG A 343 2.88 8.65 10.17
C ARG A 343 2.44 8.87 11.61
N GLN A 344 2.31 10.12 12.05
CA GLN A 344 1.78 10.45 13.37
C GLN A 344 0.36 9.90 13.57
N VAL A 345 -0.48 9.98 12.55
CA VAL A 345 -1.82 9.36 12.56
C VAL A 345 -1.74 7.83 12.71
N ASN A 346 -0.78 7.15 12.07
CA ASN A 346 -0.62 5.70 12.22
C ASN A 346 -0.18 5.32 13.65
N HIS A 347 0.78 6.04 14.23
CA HIS A 347 1.20 5.84 15.62
C HIS A 347 0.03 6.06 16.58
N PHE A 348 -0.79 7.08 16.32
CA PHE A 348 -1.98 7.32 17.12
C PHE A 348 -3.01 6.20 17.00
N PHE A 349 -3.23 5.64 15.80
CA PHE A 349 -4.13 4.50 15.63
C PHE A 349 -3.63 3.26 16.39
N GLU A 350 -2.34 2.98 16.36
CA GLU A 350 -1.74 1.89 17.15
C GLU A 350 -1.98 2.10 18.64
N TYR A 351 -1.70 3.31 19.15
CA TYR A 351 -1.98 3.68 20.53
C TYR A 351 -3.46 3.47 20.91
N LEU A 352 -4.40 3.91 20.06
CA LEU A 352 -5.83 3.77 20.31
C LEU A 352 -6.28 2.30 20.31
N VAL A 353 -5.82 1.50 19.34
CA VAL A 353 -6.17 0.09 19.25
C VAL A 353 -5.69 -0.67 20.48
N ALA A 354 -4.46 -0.41 20.93
CA ALA A 354 -3.89 -1.03 22.12
C ALA A 354 -4.61 -0.56 23.40
N THR A 355 -4.73 0.76 23.61
CA THR A 355 -5.28 1.35 24.85
C THR A 355 -6.75 0.97 25.08
N HIS A 356 -7.53 0.83 24.00
CA HIS A 356 -8.95 0.47 24.09
C HIS A 356 -9.21 -1.03 23.86
N GLY A 357 -8.16 -1.86 23.71
CA GLY A 357 -8.27 -3.29 23.49
C GLY A 357 -9.12 -3.66 22.28
N LEU A 358 -9.08 -2.87 21.21
CA LEU A 358 -10.05 -2.97 20.11
C LEU A 358 -9.95 -4.28 19.34
N ALA A 359 -8.73 -4.81 19.15
CA ALA A 359 -8.52 -6.13 18.58
C ALA A 359 -8.92 -7.26 19.55
N GLU A 360 -8.67 -7.06 20.85
CA GLU A 360 -8.96 -8.06 21.89
C GLU A 360 -10.46 -8.36 22.01
N VAL A 361 -11.30 -7.36 21.80
CA VAL A 361 -12.76 -7.49 21.87
C VAL A 361 -13.30 -8.58 20.94
N PHE A 362 -12.64 -8.84 19.80
CA PHE A 362 -13.02 -9.94 18.90
C PHE A 362 -12.86 -11.32 19.56
N PHE A 363 -11.85 -11.50 20.40
CA PHE A 363 -11.61 -12.75 21.14
C PHE A 363 -12.47 -12.88 22.40
N GLN A 364 -12.88 -11.75 22.99
CA GLN A 364 -13.69 -11.72 24.20
C GLN A 364 -15.18 -11.90 23.92
N GLU A 365 -15.65 -11.43 22.76
CA GLU A 365 -17.08 -11.35 22.46
C GLU A 365 -17.46 -12.14 21.21
N TRP A 366 -18.47 -13.00 21.37
CA TRP A 366 -19.00 -13.82 20.28
C TRP A 366 -20.09 -13.13 19.48
N SER A 367 -20.64 -12.02 19.99
CA SER A 367 -21.75 -11.29 19.38
C SER A 367 -21.27 -10.02 18.68
N LEU A 368 -21.53 -9.92 17.38
CA LEU A 368 -21.28 -8.68 16.61
C LEU A 368 -21.97 -7.47 17.25
N THR A 369 -23.14 -7.64 17.86
CA THR A 369 -23.85 -6.55 18.55
C THR A 369 -23.03 -5.98 19.70
N LYS A 370 -22.38 -6.84 20.50
CA LYS A 370 -21.54 -6.39 21.61
C LYS A 370 -20.23 -5.77 21.16
N ILE A 371 -19.57 -6.38 20.16
CA ILE A 371 -18.37 -5.80 19.53
C ILE A 371 -18.69 -4.41 18.99
N ASN A 372 -19.79 -4.27 18.25
CA ASN A 372 -20.25 -2.97 17.74
C ASN A 372 -20.56 -1.99 18.87
N GLY A 373 -21.14 -2.44 19.98
CA GLY A 373 -21.38 -1.61 21.15
C GLY A 373 -20.08 -1.02 21.73
N HIS A 374 -19.04 -1.84 21.85
CA HIS A 374 -17.72 -1.40 22.32
C HIS A 374 -17.09 -0.38 21.37
N PHE A 375 -17.01 -0.71 20.08
CA PHE A 375 -16.47 0.20 19.07
C PHE A 375 -17.25 1.52 18.98
N ALA A 376 -18.58 1.48 19.06
CA ALA A 376 -19.41 2.67 19.03
C ALA A 376 -19.15 3.58 20.25
N GLY A 377 -18.95 3.01 21.44
CA GLY A 377 -18.59 3.77 22.64
C GLY A 377 -17.23 4.47 22.50
N VAL A 378 -16.22 3.75 21.99
CA VAL A 378 -14.88 4.31 21.76
C VAL A 378 -14.90 5.38 20.68
N LEU A 379 -15.49 5.10 19.50
CA LEU A 379 -15.59 6.07 18.39
C LEU A 379 -16.44 7.29 18.76
N GLY A 380 -17.47 7.12 19.60
CA GLY A 380 -18.26 8.24 20.13
C GLY A 380 -17.46 9.17 21.02
N THR A 381 -16.44 8.66 21.72
CA THR A 381 -15.50 9.46 22.51
C THR A 381 -14.46 10.13 21.61
N LEU A 382 -13.87 9.36 20.68
CA LEU A 382 -12.84 9.84 19.76
C LEU A 382 -13.36 10.91 18.79
N SER A 383 -14.59 10.79 18.29
CA SER A 383 -15.20 11.80 17.42
C SER A 383 -15.41 13.15 18.10
N LYS A 384 -15.57 13.17 19.43
CA LYS A 384 -15.65 14.41 20.22
C LYS A 384 -14.27 14.99 20.51
N ALA A 385 -13.30 14.13 20.86
CA ALA A 385 -11.95 14.55 21.20
C ALA A 385 -11.12 14.99 19.98
N TYR A 386 -11.29 14.30 18.85
CA TYR A 386 -10.48 14.47 17.64
C TYR A 386 -11.36 14.57 16.38
N PRO A 387 -12.27 15.57 16.29
CA PRO A 387 -13.28 15.66 15.24
C PRO A 387 -12.69 15.81 13.83
N ALA A 388 -11.48 16.36 13.70
CA ALA A 388 -10.77 16.50 12.43
C ALA A 388 -10.34 15.15 11.82
N LEU A 389 -10.06 14.15 12.65
CA LEU A 389 -9.66 12.81 12.22
C LEU A 389 -10.84 11.83 12.22
N PHE A 390 -11.66 11.86 13.27
CA PHE A 390 -12.81 10.96 13.46
C PHE A 390 -14.13 11.64 13.07
N THR A 391 -14.22 12.02 11.79
CA THR A 391 -15.48 12.52 11.24
C THR A 391 -16.55 11.41 11.26
N LYS A 392 -17.83 11.79 11.15
CA LYS A 392 -18.95 10.84 11.05
C LYS A 392 -18.71 9.79 9.95
N HIS A 393 -18.24 10.23 8.78
CA HIS A 393 -17.96 9.35 7.66
C HIS A 393 -16.86 8.32 7.97
N ILE A 394 -15.78 8.74 8.65
CA ILE A 394 -14.71 7.84 9.06
C ILE A 394 -15.23 6.83 10.09
N CYS A 395 -15.98 7.28 11.10
CA CYS A 395 -16.57 6.39 12.10
C CYS A 395 -17.51 5.35 11.49
N ASP A 396 -18.41 5.78 10.60
CA ASP A 396 -19.32 4.88 9.88
C ASP A 396 -18.56 3.83 9.05
N SER A 397 -17.43 4.21 8.46
CA SER A 397 -16.58 3.31 7.65
C SER A 397 -15.83 2.30 8.54
N ILE A 398 -15.31 2.74 9.69
CA ILE A 398 -14.70 1.84 10.69
C ILE A 398 -15.73 0.82 11.19
N MET A 399 -16.95 1.24 11.52
CA MET A 399 -18.01 0.32 11.97
C MET A 399 -18.37 -0.73 10.91
N ARG A 400 -18.36 -0.35 9.62
CA ARG A 400 -18.56 -1.32 8.52
C ARG A 400 -17.40 -2.32 8.45
N ASN A 401 -16.17 -1.85 8.62
CA ASN A 401 -15.01 -2.71 8.62
C ASN A 401 -15.04 -3.70 9.78
N VAL A 402 -15.41 -3.26 10.99
CA VAL A 402 -15.57 -4.12 12.17
C VAL A 402 -16.52 -5.28 11.89
N ALA A 403 -17.66 -5.01 11.23
CA ALA A 403 -18.61 -6.06 10.86
C ALA A 403 -18.03 -7.07 9.86
N ILE A 404 -17.29 -6.60 8.85
CA ILE A 404 -16.62 -7.48 7.87
C ILE A 404 -15.53 -8.29 8.57
N THR A 405 -14.68 -7.64 9.37
CA THR A 405 -13.58 -8.29 10.10
C THR A 405 -14.09 -9.31 11.10
N TYR A 406 -15.26 -9.08 11.70
CA TYR A 406 -15.94 -10.09 12.51
C TYR A 406 -16.26 -11.35 11.71
N GLU A 407 -16.85 -11.25 10.52
CA GLU A 407 -17.14 -12.42 9.66
C GLU A 407 -15.87 -13.25 9.40
N PHE A 408 -14.76 -12.58 9.05
CA PHE A 408 -13.48 -13.27 8.81
C PHE A 408 -12.80 -13.79 10.08
N HIS A 409 -12.92 -13.08 11.20
CA HIS A 409 -12.44 -13.54 12.51
C HIS A 409 -13.17 -14.82 12.93
N ARG A 410 -14.51 -14.86 12.79
CA ARG A 410 -15.31 -16.06 13.08
C ARG A 410 -14.86 -17.23 12.23
N TRP A 411 -14.69 -17.02 10.93
CA TRP A 411 -14.15 -18.06 10.06
C TRP A 411 -12.77 -18.54 10.53
N PHE A 412 -11.87 -17.64 10.91
CA PHE A 412 -10.52 -18.02 11.33
C PHE A 412 -10.51 -18.89 12.59
N VAL A 413 -11.38 -18.56 13.55
CA VAL A 413 -11.48 -19.24 14.85
C VAL A 413 -12.27 -20.55 14.76
N ASP A 414 -13.37 -20.59 14.01
CA ASP A 414 -14.34 -21.70 14.06
C ASP A 414 -14.17 -22.74 12.94
N ASP A 415 -13.71 -22.33 11.75
CA ASP A 415 -13.72 -23.17 10.54
C ASP A 415 -12.29 -23.36 9.99
N ARG A 416 -11.60 -22.26 9.69
CA ARG A 416 -10.25 -22.20 9.10
C ARG A 416 -10.11 -22.96 7.76
N SER A 417 -11.21 -23.47 7.18
CA SER A 417 -11.17 -24.15 5.88
C SER A 417 -10.93 -23.17 4.73
N ARG A 418 -10.19 -23.62 3.72
CA ARG A 418 -9.99 -22.86 2.46
C ARG A 418 -11.30 -22.56 1.75
N VAL A 419 -12.26 -23.49 1.79
CA VAL A 419 -13.57 -23.35 1.13
C VAL A 419 -14.43 -22.29 1.83
N GLY A 420 -14.45 -22.28 3.17
CA GLY A 420 -15.13 -21.25 3.95
C GLY A 420 -14.56 -19.87 3.67
N LEU A 421 -13.22 -19.75 3.61
CA LEU A 421 -12.57 -18.49 3.28
C LEU A 421 -12.90 -18.00 1.87
N ASP A 422 -12.82 -18.88 0.87
CA ASP A 422 -13.14 -18.55 -0.52
C ASP A 422 -14.57 -18.01 -0.64
N THR A 423 -15.51 -18.63 0.08
CA THR A 423 -16.91 -18.19 0.15
C THR A 423 -17.04 -16.79 0.73
N LEU A 424 -16.36 -16.50 1.85
CA LEU A 424 -16.38 -15.16 2.46
C LEU A 424 -15.70 -14.10 1.60
N ILE A 425 -14.57 -14.44 0.96
CA ILE A 425 -13.88 -13.54 0.04
C ILE A 425 -14.80 -13.16 -1.11
N ARG A 426 -15.45 -14.13 -1.75
CA ARG A 426 -16.41 -13.89 -2.84
C ARG A 426 -17.58 -13.03 -2.39
N ALA A 427 -18.15 -13.31 -1.22
CA ALA A 427 -19.21 -12.49 -0.65
C ALA A 427 -18.73 -11.04 -0.43
N ASN A 428 -17.51 -10.83 0.07
CA ASN A 428 -16.93 -9.51 0.26
C ASN A 428 -16.64 -8.81 -1.08
N ILE A 429 -16.16 -9.52 -2.09
CA ILE A 429 -15.96 -8.99 -3.45
C ILE A 429 -17.29 -8.52 -4.05
N ARG A 430 -18.38 -9.26 -3.87
CA ARG A 430 -19.71 -8.82 -4.34
C ARG A 430 -20.17 -7.52 -3.69
N LYS A 431 -19.82 -7.27 -2.43
CA LYS A 431 -20.07 -5.99 -1.74
C LYS A 431 -19.33 -4.81 -2.41
N ILE A 432 -18.30 -5.06 -3.23
CA ILE A 432 -17.57 -4.01 -3.97
C ILE A 432 -18.44 -3.40 -5.07
N GLY A 433 -19.24 -4.21 -5.77
CA GLY A 433 -20.10 -3.72 -6.84
C GLY A 433 -19.33 -3.08 -8.01
N PHE A 434 -18.17 -3.63 -8.39
CA PHE A 434 -17.41 -3.10 -9.52
C PHE A 434 -18.23 -3.24 -10.82
N PRO A 435 -18.40 -2.15 -11.61
CA PRO A 435 -19.33 -2.14 -12.74
C PRO A 435 -18.79 -2.88 -13.98
N GLY A 436 -17.47 -3.09 -14.07
CA GLY A 436 -16.87 -3.81 -15.19
C GLY A 436 -17.07 -5.32 -15.09
N SER A 437 -17.20 -5.97 -16.25
CA SER A 437 -17.19 -7.43 -16.39
C SER A 437 -16.00 -7.88 -17.23
N LEU A 438 -15.57 -9.13 -17.03
CA LEU A 438 -14.73 -9.83 -18.01
C LEU A 438 -15.65 -10.63 -18.92
N ALA A 439 -15.61 -10.31 -20.21
CA ALA A 439 -16.36 -11.03 -21.24
C ALA A 439 -15.83 -12.47 -21.44
#